data_AF-A0A936CB24-F1
#
_entry.id   AF-A0A936CB24-F1
#
_cell.length_a   1.000
_cell.length_b   1.000
_cell.length_c   1.000
_cell.angle_alpha   90.00
_cell.angle_beta   90.00
_cell.angle_gamma   90.00
#
_symmetry.space_group_name_H-M   'P 1'
#
loop_
_entity.id
_entity.type
_entity.pdbx_description
1 polymer ?
#
loop_
_entity_poly.entity_id
_entity_poly.type
_entity_poly.pdbx_seq_one_letter_code
_entity_poly.pdbx_strand_id
1 'polypeptide(L)'
;MDVELAANLIRGTAGCRLPIVYVSAGFLGRYLVDGVKLASDLSGMAHVVVEPNRPFSLRLRLEVASENVYGGTVGIYWPDGSGRRSFFLGHEYASEGALQQAIIEEVRSALVNRRPLNRCTWFGVRQSVSRSTFAALRAAGSQEVDRFADEFDKELDAKQEQLDAAEREIARLQAEVRKFEARIPLGVGVTLTTGSEQDLFPGEIAGIVRDALSDSTTRVPADSRRAHVLSAIVSATPVTSEADRIRDELKSLLRGSSTLDAKLRRGLERLGFSINEDGKHIKIVFQGDDRYTFALPKSGSDRRGGLNAATDIGRLLF
;
A
#
# COMPACT_ATOMS: atom_id res chain seq x y z
N MET A 1 -12.36 -19.71 16.66
CA MET A 1 -12.21 -19.33 15.25
C MET A 1 -11.44 -20.42 14.55
N ASP A 2 -11.91 -20.85 13.39
CA ASP A 2 -11.24 -21.88 12.57
C ASP A 2 -10.28 -21.23 11.56
N VAL A 3 -9.15 -21.88 11.28
CA VAL A 3 -8.11 -21.39 10.36
C VAL A 3 -8.63 -21.34 8.92
N GLU A 4 -9.44 -22.32 8.52
CA GLU A 4 -10.01 -22.37 7.17
C GLU A 4 -11.01 -21.24 6.94
N LEU A 5 -11.87 -20.97 7.92
CA LEU A 5 -12.78 -19.81 7.88
C LEU A 5 -12.00 -18.50 7.79
N ALA A 6 -10.93 -18.34 8.58
CA ALA A 6 -10.07 -17.16 8.54
C ALA A 6 -9.42 -16.96 7.17
N ALA A 7 -8.95 -18.05 6.55
CA ALA A 7 -8.35 -18.01 5.22
C ALA A 7 -9.39 -17.59 4.17
N ASN A 8 -10.61 -18.12 4.26
CA ASN A 8 -11.70 -17.76 3.34
C ASN A 8 -12.13 -16.29 3.49
N LEU A 9 -12.11 -15.76 4.72
CA LEU A 9 -12.41 -14.35 4.99
C LEU A 9 -11.35 -13.43 4.37
N ILE A 10 -10.06 -13.77 4.51
CA ILE A 10 -8.93 -12.98 3.97
C ILE A 10 -8.89 -13.02 2.43
N ARG A 11 -9.16 -14.19 1.84
CA ARG A 11 -9.18 -14.38 0.38
C ARG A 11 -10.44 -13.83 -0.30
N GLY A 12 -11.47 -13.43 0.46
CA GLY A 12 -12.75 -12.98 -0.10
C GLY A 12 -13.59 -14.11 -0.71
N THR A 13 -13.47 -15.34 -0.19
CA THR A 13 -14.26 -16.51 -0.65
C THR A 13 -15.37 -16.90 0.32
N ALA A 14 -15.47 -16.23 1.47
CA ALA A 14 -16.43 -16.55 2.54
C ALA A 14 -17.91 -16.18 2.24
N GLY A 15 -18.19 -15.52 1.11
CA GLY A 15 -19.55 -15.09 0.76
C GLY A 15 -20.13 -13.98 1.66
N CYS A 16 -19.28 -13.32 2.45
CA CYS A 16 -19.65 -12.14 3.21
C CYS A 16 -20.03 -10.98 2.26
N ARG A 17 -20.82 -10.01 2.75
CA ARG A 17 -21.17 -8.80 1.96
C ARG A 17 -20.58 -7.51 2.53
N LEU A 18 -20.35 -7.49 3.83
CA LEU A 18 -19.69 -6.38 4.51
C LEU A 18 -18.18 -6.62 4.58
N PRO A 19 -17.37 -5.55 4.62
CA PRO A 19 -15.95 -5.67 4.92
C PRO A 19 -15.70 -6.39 6.24
N ILE A 20 -14.54 -7.02 6.32
CA ILE A 20 -14.06 -7.75 7.50
C ILE A 20 -12.90 -6.95 8.08
N VAL A 21 -13.09 -6.42 9.29
CA VAL A 21 -12.02 -5.84 10.09
C VAL A 21 -11.42 -6.96 10.92
N TYR A 22 -10.18 -7.30 10.60
CA TYR A 22 -9.46 -8.43 11.15
C TYR A 22 -8.40 -7.94 12.13
N VAL A 23 -8.49 -8.36 13.38
CA VAL A 23 -7.59 -7.97 14.47
C VAL A 23 -6.67 -9.16 14.79
N SER A 24 -5.38 -9.00 14.52
CA SER A 24 -4.40 -10.05 14.80
C SER A 24 -3.98 -10.07 16.28
N ALA A 25 -3.50 -11.22 16.75
CA ALA A 25 -3.03 -11.37 18.12
C ALA A 25 -1.61 -10.78 18.28
N GLY A 26 -1.42 -9.94 19.32
CA GLY A 26 -0.13 -9.35 19.66
C GLY A 26 0.84 -10.33 20.33
N PHE A 27 2.11 -9.89 20.47
CA PHE A 27 3.20 -10.71 21.02
C PHE A 27 2.97 -11.20 22.45
N LEU A 28 2.22 -10.43 23.26
CA LEU A 28 1.88 -10.74 24.65
C LEU A 28 0.43 -11.24 24.82
N GLY A 29 -0.24 -11.64 23.73
CA GLY A 29 -1.66 -12.00 23.76
C GLY A 29 -2.61 -10.83 23.99
N ARG A 30 -2.10 -9.59 23.89
CA ARG A 30 -2.89 -8.35 23.92
C ARG A 30 -3.27 -7.95 22.50
N TYR A 31 -4.45 -7.36 22.35
CA TYR A 31 -4.95 -6.79 21.11
C TYR A 31 -4.73 -5.28 21.11
N LEU A 32 -4.51 -4.68 19.94
CA LEU A 32 -4.34 -3.23 19.81
C LEU A 32 -5.64 -2.45 20.03
N VAL A 33 -6.78 -3.11 19.85
CA VAL A 33 -8.12 -2.54 19.96
C VAL A 33 -9.03 -3.51 20.69
N ASP A 34 -9.94 -2.98 21.51
CA ASP A 34 -11.07 -3.75 22.03
C ASP A 34 -12.03 -4.14 20.89
N GLY A 35 -12.02 -5.43 20.54
CA GLY A 35 -12.85 -5.98 19.48
C GLY A 35 -14.36 -5.85 19.74
N VAL A 36 -14.81 -5.87 21.00
CA VAL A 36 -16.24 -5.75 21.35
C VAL A 36 -16.71 -4.33 21.12
N LYS A 37 -15.93 -3.36 21.59
CA LYS A 37 -16.21 -1.94 21.39
C LYS A 37 -16.17 -1.57 19.91
N LEU A 38 -15.14 -2.05 19.19
CA LEU A 38 -15.01 -1.85 17.75
C LEU A 38 -16.18 -2.46 16.97
N ALA A 39 -16.66 -3.64 17.37
CA ALA A 39 -17.83 -4.27 16.75
C ALA A 39 -19.12 -3.47 16.98
N SER A 40 -19.28 -2.86 18.17
CA SER A 40 -20.40 -1.96 18.45
C SER A 40 -20.37 -0.71 17.56
N ASP A 41 -19.20 -0.08 17.43
CA ASP A 41 -19.04 1.15 16.64
C ASP A 41 -19.14 0.89 15.12
N LEU A 42 -18.77 -0.31 14.67
CA LEU A 42 -18.88 -0.75 13.27
C LEU A 42 -20.19 -1.50 12.96
N SER A 43 -21.17 -1.46 13.86
CA SER A 43 -22.44 -2.17 13.70
C SER A 43 -23.14 -1.76 12.39
N GLY A 44 -23.48 -2.75 11.57
CA GLY A 44 -24.10 -2.54 10.25
C GLY A 44 -23.13 -2.11 9.13
N MET A 45 -21.86 -1.84 9.44
CA MET A 45 -20.84 -1.43 8.47
C MET A 45 -19.82 -2.52 8.16
N ALA A 46 -19.37 -3.28 9.17
CA ALA A 46 -18.34 -4.30 9.00
C ALA A 46 -18.51 -5.48 9.97
N HIS A 47 -17.88 -6.61 9.62
CA HIS A 47 -17.69 -7.73 10.53
C HIS A 47 -16.34 -7.60 11.22
N VAL A 48 -16.31 -7.62 12.55
CA VAL A 48 -15.06 -7.63 13.32
C VAL A 48 -14.69 -9.06 13.67
N VAL A 49 -13.46 -9.45 13.32
CA VAL A 49 -12.94 -10.80 13.54
C VAL A 49 -11.64 -10.67 14.32
N VAL A 50 -11.56 -11.35 15.47
CA VAL A 50 -10.40 -11.29 16.36
C VAL A 50 -9.73 -12.67 16.40
N GLU A 51 -8.43 -12.71 16.13
CA GLU A 51 -7.64 -13.93 16.25
C GLU A 51 -7.58 -14.42 17.69
N PRO A 52 -7.57 -15.74 17.94
CA PRO A 52 -7.52 -16.27 19.28
C PRO A 52 -6.14 -16.19 19.94
N ASN A 53 -5.05 -16.35 19.16
CA ASN A 53 -3.68 -16.38 19.67
C ASN A 53 -2.65 -16.28 18.53
N ARG A 54 -1.37 -16.09 18.89
CA ARG A 54 -0.27 -15.94 17.92
C ARG A 54 0.08 -17.21 17.12
N PRO A 55 0.05 -18.43 17.69
CA PRO A 55 0.21 -19.67 16.89
C PRO A 55 -0.82 -19.79 15.76
N PHE A 56 -2.03 -19.28 15.97
CA PHE A 56 -3.06 -19.20 14.93
C PHE A 56 -2.62 -18.31 13.76
N SER A 57 -2.06 -17.12 14.02
CA SER A 57 -1.57 -16.20 12.98
C SER A 57 -0.45 -16.83 12.13
N LEU A 58 0.42 -17.64 12.75
CA LEU A 58 1.51 -18.34 12.05
C LEU A 58 0.99 -19.45 11.14
N ARG A 59 0.00 -20.22 11.59
CA ARG A 59 -0.65 -21.24 10.75
C ARG A 59 -1.41 -20.61 9.60
N LEU A 60 -2.17 -19.54 9.89
CA LEU A 60 -2.90 -18.79 8.88
C LEU A 60 -1.98 -18.19 7.82
N ARG A 61 -0.80 -17.70 8.23
CA ARG A 61 0.21 -17.15 7.31
C ARG A 61 0.65 -18.13 6.22
N LEU A 62 0.77 -19.42 6.56
CA LEU A 62 1.11 -20.46 5.59
C LEU A 62 -0.04 -20.68 4.60
N GLU A 63 -1.27 -20.71 5.10
CA GLU A 63 -2.46 -20.90 4.27
C GLU A 63 -2.68 -19.73 3.32
N VAL A 64 -2.61 -18.48 3.78
CA VAL A 64 -2.90 -17.30 2.94
C VAL A 64 -1.66 -16.68 2.28
N ALA A 65 -0.56 -17.43 2.14
CA ALA A 65 0.67 -16.96 1.49
C ALA A 65 1.19 -15.61 2.03
N SER A 66 1.12 -15.40 3.35
CA SER A 66 1.48 -14.15 4.06
C SER A 66 0.63 -12.91 3.73
N GLU A 67 -0.59 -13.08 3.22
CA GLU A 67 -1.55 -11.97 3.03
C GLU A 67 -2.30 -11.56 4.32
N ASN A 68 -2.12 -12.30 5.43
CA ASN A 68 -2.73 -11.99 6.71
C ASN A 68 -1.98 -10.88 7.45
N VAL A 69 -2.73 -10.07 8.19
CA VAL A 69 -2.17 -9.23 9.26
C VAL A 69 -1.69 -10.09 10.42
N TYR A 70 -0.63 -9.65 11.08
CA TYR A 70 0.00 -10.36 12.21
C TYR A 70 0.63 -9.40 13.21
N GLY A 71 0.99 -9.91 14.39
CA GLY A 71 1.77 -9.16 15.37
C GLY A 71 0.99 -8.09 16.13
N GLY A 72 -0.34 -8.20 16.18
CA GLY A 72 -1.23 -7.25 16.87
C GLY A 72 -1.87 -6.24 15.93
N THR A 73 -1.46 -6.18 14.67
CA THR A 73 -1.97 -5.25 13.65
C THR A 73 -3.41 -5.55 13.23
N VAL A 74 -4.10 -4.54 12.69
CA VAL A 74 -5.47 -4.64 12.19
C VAL A 74 -5.49 -4.48 10.68
N GLY A 75 -6.27 -5.31 9.99
CA GLY A 75 -6.42 -5.27 8.52
C GLY A 75 -7.87 -5.26 8.10
N ILE A 76 -8.19 -4.53 7.03
CA ILE A 76 -9.52 -4.53 6.42
C ILE A 76 -9.49 -5.37 5.14
N TYR A 77 -10.31 -6.43 5.14
CA TYR A 77 -10.47 -7.35 4.01
C TYR A 77 -11.84 -7.18 3.38
N TRP A 78 -11.86 -7.08 2.04
CA TRP A 78 -13.08 -6.86 1.28
C TRP A 78 -13.66 -8.18 0.78
N PRO A 79 -15.00 -8.36 0.85
CA PRO A 79 -15.66 -9.64 0.66
C PRO A 79 -15.48 -10.27 -0.72
N ASP A 80 -15.27 -9.47 -1.77
CA ASP A 80 -15.09 -9.93 -3.15
C ASP A 80 -13.61 -9.87 -3.59
N GLY A 81 -12.68 -9.70 -2.63
CA GLY A 81 -11.25 -9.46 -2.89
C GLY A 81 -10.98 -8.13 -3.63
N SER A 82 -12.05 -7.39 -3.94
CA SER A 82 -12.11 -6.14 -4.68
C SER A 82 -12.10 -4.98 -3.70
N GLY A 83 -10.92 -4.42 -3.48
CA GLY A 83 -10.75 -3.23 -2.66
C GLY A 83 -9.31 -3.05 -2.19
N ARG A 84 -8.95 -1.80 -1.91
CA ARG A 84 -7.67 -1.48 -1.28
C ARG A 84 -7.64 -2.18 0.09
N ARG A 85 -6.66 -3.05 0.29
CA ARG A 85 -6.38 -3.64 1.60
C ARG A 85 -5.75 -2.55 2.46
N SER A 86 -6.43 -2.18 3.53
CA SER A 86 -5.96 -1.16 4.46
C SER A 86 -5.43 -1.85 5.72
N PHE A 87 -4.19 -1.53 6.08
CA PHE A 87 -3.51 -2.08 7.24
C PHE A 87 -3.25 -0.96 8.24
N PHE A 88 -3.47 -1.25 9.51
CA PHE A 88 -3.30 -0.30 10.59
C PHE A 88 -2.27 -0.83 11.58
N LEU A 89 -1.20 -0.06 11.77
CA LEU A 89 -0.13 -0.38 12.70
C LEU A 89 -0.31 0.43 13.99
N GLY A 90 -0.31 -0.23 15.14
CA GLY A 90 -0.61 0.43 16.42
C GLY A 90 0.32 1.57 16.81
N HIS A 91 1.57 1.57 16.32
CA HIS A 91 2.55 2.61 16.61
C HIS A 91 2.38 3.89 15.77
N GLU A 92 1.58 3.84 14.71
CA GLU A 92 1.29 5.02 13.86
C GLU A 92 0.25 5.95 14.50
N TYR A 93 -0.38 5.52 15.60
CA TYR A 93 -1.47 6.25 16.25
C TYR A 93 -1.13 6.59 17.70
N ALA A 94 -1.46 7.82 18.11
CA ALA A 94 -1.16 8.34 19.44
C ALA A 94 -1.94 7.65 20.58
N SER A 95 -3.06 7.00 20.28
CA SER A 95 -3.88 6.27 21.26
C SER A 95 -4.73 5.19 20.59
N GLU A 96 -5.16 4.20 21.38
CA GLU A 96 -6.13 3.18 20.94
C GLU A 96 -7.41 3.82 20.38
N GLY A 97 -7.90 4.89 21.00
CA GLY A 97 -9.09 5.61 20.52
C GLY A 97 -8.87 6.26 19.14
N ALA A 98 -7.69 6.80 18.87
CA ALA A 98 -7.36 7.39 17.57
C ALA A 98 -7.28 6.32 16.47
N LEU A 99 -6.68 5.17 16.77
CA LEU A 99 -6.66 4.01 15.88
C LEU A 99 -8.08 3.51 15.59
N GLN A 100 -8.92 3.40 16.64
CA GLN A 100 -10.31 2.97 16.50
C GLN A 100 -11.10 3.90 15.57
N GLN A 101 -10.93 5.22 15.73
CA GLN A 101 -11.58 6.22 14.86
C GLN A 101 -11.06 6.16 13.42
N ALA A 102 -9.76 5.94 13.20
CA ALA A 102 -9.19 5.81 11.87
C ALA A 102 -9.76 4.59 11.11
N ILE A 103 -9.93 3.45 11.80
CA ILE A 103 -10.57 2.26 11.23
C ILE A 103 -12.02 2.56 10.84
N ILE A 104 -12.78 3.23 11.71
CA ILE A 104 -14.18 3.60 11.45
C ILE A 104 -14.28 4.53 10.24
N GLU A 105 -13.42 5.54 10.14
CA GLU A 105 -13.44 6.51 9.05
C GLU A 105 -13.06 5.87 7.72
N GLU A 106 -12.08 4.96 7.70
CA GLU A 106 -11.71 4.21 6.50
C GLU A 106 -12.87 3.33 6.02
N VAL A 107 -13.49 2.57 6.91
CA VAL A 107 -14.67 1.73 6.57
C VAL A 107 -15.82 2.60 6.07
N ARG A 108 -16.10 3.72 6.74
CA ARG A 108 -17.17 4.65 6.37
C ARG A 108 -16.92 5.26 4.99
N SER A 109 -15.73 5.81 4.76
CA SER A 109 -15.34 6.43 3.50
C SER A 109 -15.43 5.42 2.35
N ALA A 110 -14.93 4.20 2.56
CA ALA A 110 -15.01 3.15 1.56
C ALA A 110 -16.46 2.72 1.26
N LEU A 111 -17.34 2.64 2.26
CA LEU A 111 -18.75 2.29 2.06
C LEU A 111 -19.55 3.40 1.35
N VAL A 112 -19.26 4.68 1.64
CA VAL A 112 -19.90 5.83 0.96
C VAL A 112 -19.55 5.85 -0.53
N ASN A 113 -18.30 5.50 -0.87
CA ASN A 113 -17.82 5.46 -2.24
C ASN A 113 -18.22 4.19 -3.00
N ARG A 114 -18.78 3.18 -2.32
CA ARG A 114 -19.18 1.92 -2.95
C ARG A 114 -20.60 2.03 -3.48
N ARG A 115 -20.83 1.46 -4.66
CA ARG A 115 -22.16 1.48 -5.29
C ARG A 115 -23.17 0.76 -4.39
N PRO A 116 -24.27 1.40 -3.99
CA PRO A 116 -25.31 0.76 -3.19
C PRO A 116 -25.98 -0.35 -4.01
N LEU A 117 -26.53 -1.35 -3.31
CA LEU A 117 -27.28 -2.42 -3.94
C LEU A 117 -28.47 -1.86 -4.73
N ASN A 118 -28.72 -2.37 -5.94
CA ASN A 118 -29.81 -1.88 -6.81
C ASN A 118 -31.16 -1.81 -6.07
N ARG A 119 -31.50 -2.81 -5.24
CA ARG A 119 -32.73 -2.82 -4.41
C ARG A 119 -32.83 -1.69 -3.36
N CYS A 120 -31.71 -1.12 -2.96
CA CYS A 120 -31.62 -0.01 -2.00
C CYS A 120 -31.53 1.35 -2.70
N THR A 121 -31.49 1.38 -4.04
CA THR A 121 -31.54 2.63 -4.79
C THR A 121 -32.98 3.10 -4.94
N TRP A 122 -33.17 4.42 -5.11
CA TRP A 122 -34.48 4.98 -5.44
C TRP A 122 -35.10 4.34 -6.68
N PHE A 123 -34.28 4.00 -7.68
CA PHE A 123 -34.70 3.27 -8.86
C PHE A 123 -35.28 1.90 -8.51
N GLY A 124 -34.58 1.10 -7.69
CA GLY A 124 -35.06 -0.23 -7.28
C GLY A 124 -36.35 -0.18 -6.45
N VAL A 125 -36.49 0.81 -5.56
CA VAL A 125 -37.74 1.02 -4.80
C VAL A 125 -38.88 1.37 -5.75
N ARG A 126 -38.66 2.30 -6.68
CA ARG A 126 -39.67 2.72 -7.67
C ARG A 126 -40.07 1.57 -8.60
N GLN A 127 -39.10 0.74 -9.03
CA GLN A 127 -39.34 -0.47 -9.79
C GLN A 127 -40.20 -1.48 -9.01
N SER A 128 -39.90 -1.68 -7.72
CA SER A 128 -40.68 -2.59 -6.87
C SER A 128 -42.12 -2.09 -6.67
N VAL A 129 -42.32 -0.79 -6.44
CA VAL A 129 -43.66 -0.21 -6.33
C VAL A 129 -44.41 -0.36 -7.64
N SER A 130 -43.78 -0.02 -8.76
CA SER A 130 -44.37 -0.14 -10.10
C SER A 130 -44.80 -1.57 -10.41
N ARG A 131 -43.96 -2.57 -10.07
CA ARG A 131 -44.29 -4.00 -10.22
C ARG A 131 -45.50 -4.40 -9.39
N SER A 132 -45.59 -3.95 -8.14
CA SER A 132 -46.72 -4.26 -7.26
C SER A 132 -48.03 -3.61 -7.75
N THR A 133 -47.98 -2.35 -8.19
CA THR A 133 -49.16 -1.67 -8.76
C THR A 133 -49.60 -2.29 -10.07
N PHE A 134 -48.65 -2.70 -10.90
CA PHE A 134 -48.94 -3.37 -12.16
C PHE A 134 -49.59 -4.74 -11.93
N ALA A 135 -49.09 -5.54 -10.99
CA ALA A 135 -49.71 -6.81 -10.61
C ALA A 135 -51.15 -6.62 -10.11
N ALA A 136 -51.43 -5.56 -9.34
CA ALA A 136 -52.77 -5.23 -8.88
C ALA A 136 -53.70 -4.78 -10.02
N LEU A 137 -53.20 -3.98 -10.97
CA LEU A 137 -53.96 -3.51 -12.12
C LEU A 137 -54.27 -4.64 -13.12
N ARG A 138 -53.33 -5.57 -13.34
CA ARG A 138 -53.57 -6.78 -14.14
C ARG A 138 -54.64 -7.67 -13.52
N ALA A 139 -54.64 -7.80 -12.19
CA ALA A 139 -55.69 -8.53 -11.47
C ALA A 139 -57.08 -7.86 -11.57
N ALA A 140 -57.13 -6.55 -11.85
CA ALA A 140 -58.37 -5.77 -11.99
C ALA A 140 -58.97 -5.77 -13.41
N GLY A 141 -58.33 -6.41 -14.41
CA GLY A 141 -58.96 -6.78 -15.69
C GLY A 141 -59.14 -5.69 -16.75
N SER A 142 -58.29 -4.66 -16.78
CA SER A 142 -58.40 -3.58 -17.79
C SER A 142 -57.69 -3.91 -19.11
N GLN A 143 -58.46 -4.29 -20.14
CA GLN A 143 -57.92 -4.72 -21.45
C GLN A 143 -57.16 -3.65 -22.25
N GLU A 144 -57.41 -2.35 -22.05
CA GLU A 144 -56.60 -1.29 -22.69
C GLU A 144 -55.28 -1.02 -21.97
N VAL A 145 -55.24 -1.30 -20.66
CA VAL A 145 -54.00 -1.26 -19.87
C VAL A 145 -53.09 -2.39 -20.31
N ASP A 146 -53.63 -3.55 -20.70
CA ASP A 146 -52.85 -4.70 -21.16
C ASP A 146 -52.05 -4.42 -22.45
N ARG A 147 -52.62 -3.70 -23.44
CA ARG A 147 -51.87 -3.36 -24.68
C ARG A 147 -50.78 -2.34 -24.45
N PHE A 148 -51.03 -1.34 -23.60
CA PHE A 148 -50.04 -0.34 -23.25
C PHE A 148 -48.94 -0.96 -22.36
N ALA A 149 -49.33 -1.87 -21.47
CA ALA A 149 -48.45 -2.68 -20.66
C ALA A 149 -47.50 -3.53 -21.51
N ASP A 150 -48.00 -4.23 -22.52
CA ASP A 150 -47.19 -5.07 -23.39
C ASP A 150 -46.11 -4.28 -24.15
N GLU A 151 -46.42 -3.06 -24.59
CA GLU A 151 -45.45 -2.21 -25.29
C GLU A 151 -44.41 -1.60 -24.33
N PHE A 152 -44.84 -1.25 -23.11
CA PHE A 152 -43.94 -0.83 -22.04
C PHE A 152 -43.03 -1.97 -21.54
N ASP A 153 -43.55 -3.19 -21.46
CA ASP A 153 -42.78 -4.37 -21.09
C ASP A 153 -41.70 -4.65 -22.14
N LYS A 154 -42.00 -4.51 -23.44
CA LYS A 154 -40.98 -4.59 -24.51
C LYS A 154 -39.91 -3.51 -24.39
N GLU A 155 -40.29 -2.27 -24.08
CA GLU A 155 -39.33 -1.17 -23.90
C GLU A 155 -38.46 -1.40 -22.65
N LEU A 156 -39.06 -1.89 -21.56
CA LEU A 156 -38.35 -2.28 -20.34
C LEU A 156 -37.38 -3.42 -20.58
N ASP A 157 -37.79 -4.44 -21.33
CA ASP A 157 -36.93 -5.57 -21.69
C ASP A 157 -35.76 -5.11 -22.56
N ALA A 158 -36.00 -4.24 -23.55
CA ALA A 158 -34.94 -3.65 -24.37
C ALA A 158 -33.96 -2.81 -23.55
N LYS A 159 -34.45 -2.07 -22.55
CA LYS A 159 -33.60 -1.30 -21.62
C LYS A 159 -32.85 -2.20 -20.64
N GLN A 160 -33.46 -3.28 -20.19
CA GLN A 160 -32.84 -4.26 -19.32
C GLN A 160 -31.72 -5.01 -20.07
N GLU A 161 -31.91 -5.37 -21.34
CA GLU A 161 -30.87 -5.94 -22.18
C GLU A 161 -29.68 -4.99 -22.35
N GLN A 162 -29.94 -3.69 -22.56
CA GLN A 162 -28.89 -2.66 -22.63
C GLN A 162 -28.13 -2.55 -21.30
N LEU A 163 -28.84 -2.63 -20.17
CA LEU A 163 -28.24 -2.57 -18.85
C LEU A 163 -27.37 -3.80 -18.58
N ASP A 164 -27.86 -4.99 -18.91
CA ASP A 164 -27.14 -6.25 -18.76
C ASP A 164 -25.93 -6.32 -19.71
N ALA A 165 -26.00 -5.72 -20.90
CA ALA A 165 -24.87 -5.57 -21.80
C ALA A 165 -23.81 -4.63 -21.22
N ALA A 166 -24.23 -3.49 -20.66
CA ALA A 166 -23.33 -2.54 -20.00
C ALA A 166 -22.69 -3.11 -18.73
N GLU A 167 -23.44 -3.87 -17.92
CA GLU A 167 -22.91 -4.55 -16.74
C GLU A 167 -21.91 -5.66 -17.12
N ARG A 168 -22.18 -6.41 -18.19
CA ARG A 168 -21.20 -7.35 -18.77
C ARG A 168 -19.92 -6.65 -19.21
N GLU A 169 -20.03 -5.48 -19.83
CA GLU A 169 -18.84 -4.71 -20.25
C GLU A 169 -18.09 -4.13 -19.05
N ILE A 170 -18.78 -3.63 -18.03
CA ILE A 170 -18.15 -3.19 -16.77
C ILE A 170 -17.43 -4.36 -16.11
N ALA A 171 -18.05 -5.54 -16.03
CA ALA A 171 -17.41 -6.72 -15.46
C ALA A 171 -16.19 -7.18 -16.29
N ARG A 172 -16.27 -7.07 -17.62
CA ARG A 172 -15.15 -7.32 -18.54
C ARG A 172 -14.01 -6.34 -18.29
N LEU A 173 -14.29 -5.04 -18.28
CA LEU A 173 -13.32 -3.97 -18.03
C LEU A 173 -12.72 -4.09 -16.63
N GLN A 174 -13.50 -4.42 -15.61
CA GLN A 174 -12.99 -4.70 -14.26
C GLN A 174 -12.10 -5.94 -14.23
N ALA A 175 -12.45 -7.01 -14.97
CA ALA A 175 -11.57 -8.17 -15.13
C ALA A 175 -10.28 -7.81 -15.87
N GLU A 176 -10.35 -6.87 -16.80
CA GLU A 176 -9.20 -6.36 -17.53
C GLU A 176 -8.31 -5.50 -16.65
N VAL A 177 -8.88 -4.58 -15.87
CA VAL A 177 -8.19 -3.81 -14.83
C VAL A 177 -7.54 -4.76 -13.82
N ARG A 178 -8.23 -5.80 -13.36
CA ARG A 178 -7.62 -6.86 -12.51
C ARG A 178 -6.46 -7.56 -13.20
N LYS A 179 -6.54 -7.83 -14.50
CA LYS A 179 -5.42 -8.38 -15.28
C LYS A 179 -4.29 -7.37 -15.42
N PHE A 180 -4.57 -6.07 -15.51
CA PHE A 180 -3.57 -5.00 -15.56
C PHE A 180 -2.89 -4.79 -14.19
N GLU A 181 -3.65 -4.80 -13.11
CA GLU A 181 -3.17 -4.81 -11.73
C GLU A 181 -2.36 -6.09 -11.43
N ALA A 182 -2.75 -7.24 -11.98
CA ALA A 182 -1.94 -8.46 -11.94
C ALA A 182 -0.75 -8.45 -12.92
N ARG A 183 -0.78 -7.59 -13.96
CA ARG A 183 0.35 -7.30 -14.87
C ARG A 183 1.33 -6.29 -14.28
N ILE A 184 1.02 -5.64 -13.16
CA ILE A 184 2.06 -5.24 -12.21
C ILE A 184 2.55 -6.57 -11.63
N PRO A 185 3.71 -7.11 -12.07
CA PRO A 185 3.83 -8.55 -12.21
C PRO A 185 3.80 -9.28 -10.88
N LEU A 186 2.72 -10.03 -10.64
CA LEU A 186 2.81 -11.34 -10.00
C LEU A 186 3.18 -12.36 -11.09
N GLY A 187 4.47 -12.37 -11.47
CA GLY A 187 5.08 -13.53 -12.16
C GLY A 187 5.32 -13.45 -13.68
N VAL A 188 6.25 -12.60 -14.14
CA VAL A 188 7.46 -12.97 -14.92
C VAL A 188 8.54 -11.93 -14.58
N GLY A 189 8.70 -11.68 -13.29
CA GLY A 189 9.65 -10.73 -12.75
C GLY A 189 10.08 -11.24 -11.40
N VAL A 190 11.38 -11.16 -11.13
CA VAL A 190 11.87 -11.29 -9.76
C VAL A 190 11.48 -10.00 -9.05
N THR A 191 10.51 -10.07 -8.15
CA THR A 191 10.19 -8.95 -7.26
C THR A 191 11.15 -9.00 -6.09
N LEU A 192 12.04 -8.01 -5.98
CA LEU A 192 12.90 -7.84 -4.83
C LEU A 192 12.12 -7.10 -3.74
N THR A 193 11.97 -7.73 -2.58
CA THR A 193 11.43 -7.07 -1.39
C THR A 193 12.56 -6.39 -0.64
N THR A 194 12.46 -5.08 -0.42
CA THR A 194 13.48 -4.27 0.28
C THR A 194 13.53 -4.52 1.79
N GLY A 195 12.61 -5.34 2.32
CA GLY A 195 12.53 -5.62 3.76
C GLY A 195 12.02 -4.38 4.51
N SER A 196 12.80 -3.91 5.49
CA SER A 196 12.48 -2.73 6.29
C SER A 196 13.05 -1.42 5.74
N GLU A 197 13.87 -1.49 4.68
CA GLU A 197 14.58 -0.32 4.14
C GLU A 197 13.71 0.45 3.14
N GLN A 198 13.90 1.77 3.13
CA GLN A 198 13.22 2.74 2.26
C GLN A 198 14.25 3.65 1.57
N ASP A 199 13.88 4.19 0.41
CA ASP A 199 14.70 5.17 -0.32
C ASP A 199 14.85 6.45 0.53
N LEU A 200 16.09 6.79 0.89
CA LEU A 200 16.49 8.06 1.51
C LEU A 200 16.50 9.21 0.49
N PHE A 201 16.64 8.88 -0.79
CA PHE A 201 16.48 9.78 -1.93
C PHE A 201 15.94 9.01 -3.14
N PRO A 202 15.29 9.68 -4.12
CA PRO A 202 14.57 9.01 -5.19
C PRO A 202 15.44 8.01 -5.97
N GLY A 203 15.06 6.73 -5.95
CA GLY A 203 15.73 5.68 -6.70
C GLY A 203 17.04 5.19 -6.10
N GLU A 204 17.29 5.42 -4.81
CA GLU A 204 18.47 4.95 -4.08
C GLU A 204 18.60 3.42 -4.11
N ILE A 205 17.62 2.69 -3.58
CA ILE A 205 17.69 1.24 -3.44
C ILE A 205 17.80 0.58 -4.82
N ALA A 206 17.04 1.09 -5.79
CA ALA A 206 17.13 0.64 -7.18
C ALA A 206 18.54 0.87 -7.76
N GLY A 207 19.16 2.01 -7.45
CA GLY A 207 20.54 2.33 -7.80
C GLY A 207 21.54 1.35 -7.19
N ILE A 208 21.46 1.11 -5.88
CA ILE A 208 22.33 0.19 -5.13
C ILE A 208 22.25 -1.23 -5.72
N VAL A 209 21.04 -1.72 -6.01
CA VAL A 209 20.84 -3.03 -6.63
C VAL A 209 21.45 -3.08 -8.04
N ARG A 210 21.25 -2.03 -8.85
CA ARG A 210 21.82 -1.94 -10.20
C ARG A 210 23.35 -1.99 -10.16
N ASP A 211 23.98 -1.25 -9.26
CA ASP A 211 25.44 -1.18 -9.14
C ASP A 211 26.01 -2.54 -8.69
N ALA A 212 25.36 -3.20 -7.73
CA ALA A 212 25.74 -4.55 -7.32
C ALA A 212 25.65 -5.57 -8.47
N LEU A 213 24.62 -5.47 -9.32
CA LEU A 213 24.46 -6.33 -10.51
C LEU A 213 25.51 -6.01 -11.59
N SER A 214 25.83 -4.72 -11.78
CA SER A 214 26.90 -4.27 -12.68
C SER A 214 28.25 -4.85 -12.24
N ASP A 215 28.59 -4.74 -10.95
CA ASP A 215 29.81 -5.31 -10.39
C ASP A 215 29.85 -6.84 -10.48
N SER A 216 28.69 -7.49 -10.39
CA SER A 216 28.59 -8.94 -10.58
C SER A 216 28.91 -9.35 -12.02
N THR A 217 28.54 -8.52 -13.00
CA THR A 217 28.78 -8.77 -14.44
C THR A 217 30.28 -8.87 -14.76
N THR A 218 31.14 -8.12 -14.05
CA THR A 218 32.60 -8.19 -14.25
C THR A 218 33.24 -9.46 -13.69
N ARG A 219 32.54 -10.17 -12.80
CA ARG A 219 33.04 -11.35 -12.08
C ARG A 219 32.59 -12.68 -12.71
N VAL A 220 31.66 -12.66 -13.64
CA VAL A 220 31.21 -13.86 -14.37
C VAL A 220 31.96 -14.03 -15.70
N PRO A 221 32.15 -15.27 -16.17
CA PRO A 221 32.71 -15.53 -17.48
C PRO A 221 31.91 -14.81 -18.57
N ALA A 222 32.64 -14.18 -19.49
CA ALA A 222 32.06 -13.54 -20.67
C ALA A 222 31.23 -14.56 -21.48
N ASP A 223 30.16 -14.07 -22.12
CA ASP A 223 29.23 -14.86 -22.94
C ASP A 223 28.52 -16.04 -22.23
N SER A 224 28.56 -16.07 -20.89
CA SER A 224 27.78 -17.02 -20.11
C SER A 224 26.31 -16.59 -20.00
N ARG A 225 25.41 -17.56 -19.79
CA ARG A 225 23.99 -17.28 -19.52
C ARG A 225 23.80 -16.31 -18.35
N ARG A 226 24.67 -16.38 -17.33
CA ARG A 226 24.65 -15.45 -16.19
C ARG A 226 25.02 -14.04 -16.62
N ALA A 227 26.07 -13.86 -17.43
CA ALA A 227 26.44 -12.56 -17.98
C ALA A 227 25.31 -11.97 -18.83
N HIS A 228 24.68 -12.76 -19.72
CA HIS A 228 23.55 -12.28 -20.53
C HIS A 228 22.37 -11.78 -19.69
N VAL A 229 22.01 -12.50 -18.62
CA VAL A 229 20.90 -12.12 -17.74
C VAL A 229 21.24 -10.85 -16.95
N LEU A 230 22.45 -10.76 -16.37
CA LEU A 230 22.88 -9.58 -15.61
C LEU A 230 22.94 -8.34 -16.49
N SER A 231 23.56 -8.44 -17.68
CA SER A 231 23.63 -7.32 -18.62
C SER A 231 22.25 -6.87 -19.09
N ALA A 232 21.33 -7.81 -19.35
CA ALA A 232 19.95 -7.47 -19.72
C ALA A 232 19.23 -6.69 -18.60
N ILE A 233 19.33 -7.16 -17.34
CA ILE A 233 18.71 -6.47 -16.19
C ILE A 233 19.31 -5.08 -15.97
N VAL A 234 20.64 -4.96 -16.03
CA VAL A 234 21.34 -3.67 -15.88
C VAL A 234 20.95 -2.71 -17.00
N SER A 235 20.82 -3.18 -18.24
CA SER A 235 20.41 -2.34 -19.38
C SER A 235 18.96 -1.86 -19.32
N ALA A 236 18.08 -2.64 -18.69
CA ALA A 236 16.66 -2.31 -18.56
C ALA A 236 16.36 -1.42 -17.34
N THR A 237 17.29 -1.33 -16.39
CA THR A 237 17.13 -0.54 -15.16
C THR A 237 17.78 0.84 -15.35
N PRO A 238 17.04 1.96 -15.21
CA PRO A 238 17.61 3.29 -15.40
C PRO A 238 18.72 3.59 -14.38
N VAL A 239 19.74 4.34 -14.81
CA VAL A 239 20.80 4.83 -13.93
C VAL A 239 20.24 5.97 -13.07
N THR A 240 20.35 5.84 -11.75
CA THR A 240 20.01 6.91 -10.82
C THR A 240 21.20 7.88 -10.74
N SER A 241 21.08 9.08 -11.31
CA SER A 241 22.12 10.13 -11.24
C SER A 241 22.12 10.90 -9.92
N GLU A 242 21.10 10.71 -9.08
CA GLU A 242 20.93 11.50 -7.86
C GLU A 242 22.00 11.18 -6.80
N ALA A 243 22.45 9.93 -6.67
CA ALA A 243 23.53 9.58 -5.74
C ALA A 243 24.85 10.31 -6.11
N ASP A 244 25.23 10.30 -7.39
CA ASP A 244 26.41 11.02 -7.88
C ASP A 244 26.28 12.53 -7.69
N ARG A 245 25.10 13.08 -7.97
CA ARG A 245 24.81 14.50 -7.75
C ARG A 245 24.94 14.89 -6.27
N ILE A 246 24.36 14.12 -5.35
CA ILE A 246 24.46 14.39 -3.91
C ILE A 246 25.93 14.27 -3.46
N ARG A 247 26.66 13.25 -3.93
CA ARG A 247 28.08 13.06 -3.64
C ARG A 247 28.93 14.24 -4.11
N ASP A 248 28.71 14.73 -5.32
CA ASP A 248 29.46 15.85 -5.89
C ASP A 248 29.09 17.18 -5.24
N GLU A 249 27.80 17.38 -4.92
CA GLU A 249 27.34 18.54 -4.17
C GLU A 249 27.94 18.56 -2.76
N LEU A 250 27.95 17.42 -2.07
CA LEU A 250 28.60 17.26 -0.76
C LEU A 250 30.11 17.55 -0.84
N LYS A 251 30.82 17.00 -1.83
CA LYS A 251 32.23 17.30 -2.06
C LYS A 251 32.47 18.78 -2.34
N SER A 252 31.57 19.43 -3.08
CA SER A 252 31.69 20.86 -3.38
C SER A 252 31.48 21.73 -2.13
N LEU A 253 30.53 21.35 -1.27
CA LEU A 253 30.21 22.05 -0.03
C LEU A 253 31.34 21.93 0.99
N LEU A 254 31.92 20.74 1.14
CA LEU A 254 33.00 20.48 2.09
C LEU A 254 34.39 20.82 1.55
N ARG A 255 34.52 21.20 0.27
CA ARG A 255 35.78 21.62 -0.35
C ARG A 255 36.17 23.01 0.16
N GLY A 256 37.18 23.05 1.02
CA GLY A 256 37.75 24.31 1.53
C GLY A 256 36.97 24.92 2.68
N SER A 257 35.94 24.25 3.21
CA SER A 257 35.25 24.67 4.42
C SER A 257 36.12 24.37 5.65
N SER A 258 36.73 25.41 6.24
CA SER A 258 37.50 25.33 7.49
C SER A 258 36.63 25.48 8.74
N THR A 259 35.46 26.10 8.59
CA THR A 259 34.50 26.46 9.65
C THR A 259 33.07 26.28 9.16
N LEU A 260 32.14 26.03 10.08
CA LEU A 260 30.73 25.81 9.78
C LEU A 260 30.01 27.15 9.54
N ASP A 261 30.09 27.65 8.32
CA ASP A 261 29.44 28.89 7.92
C ASP A 261 27.93 28.68 7.63
N ALA A 262 27.13 29.75 7.72
CA ALA A 262 25.68 29.72 7.48
C ALA A 262 25.32 29.25 6.05
N LYS A 263 26.26 29.37 5.10
CA LYS A 263 26.13 28.80 3.75
C LYS A 263 26.31 27.28 3.75
N LEU A 264 27.30 26.76 4.49
CA LEU A 264 27.55 25.33 4.60
C LEU A 264 26.40 24.62 5.31
N ARG A 265 25.91 25.21 6.42
CA ARG A 265 24.75 24.71 7.17
C ARG A 265 23.52 24.53 6.27
N ARG A 266 23.13 25.57 5.54
CA ARG A 266 22.01 25.53 4.59
C ARG A 266 22.23 24.52 3.46
N GLY A 267 23.48 24.36 2.99
CA GLY A 267 23.82 23.39 1.97
C GLY A 267 23.67 21.94 2.46
N LEU A 268 24.12 21.65 3.68
CA LEU A 268 23.97 20.34 4.31
C LEU A 268 22.51 20.03 4.61
N GLU A 269 21.75 20.99 5.15
CA GLU A 269 20.31 20.85 5.38
C GLU A 269 19.54 20.59 4.07
N ARG A 270 19.92 21.26 2.97
CA ARG A 270 19.34 21.02 1.63
C ARG A 270 19.61 19.62 1.10
N LEU A 271 20.76 19.04 1.44
CA LEU A 271 21.11 17.66 1.10
C LEU A 271 20.47 16.63 2.04
N GLY A 272 19.68 17.05 3.04
CA GLY A 272 19.01 16.15 3.97
C GLY A 272 19.81 15.84 5.24
N PHE A 273 20.90 16.57 5.54
CA PHE A 273 21.62 16.41 6.79
C PHE A 273 21.05 17.30 7.89
N SER A 274 20.76 16.73 9.06
CA SER A 274 20.52 17.48 10.29
C SER A 274 21.84 17.69 11.03
N ILE A 275 21.99 18.86 11.68
CA ILE A 275 23.24 19.26 12.34
C ILE A 275 22.99 19.38 13.84
N ASN A 276 23.73 18.59 14.61
CA ASN A 276 23.76 18.61 16.08
C ASN A 276 25.15 19.06 16.56
N GLU A 277 25.21 20.22 17.19
CA GLU A 277 26.45 20.80 17.71
C GLU A 277 26.71 20.33 19.14
N ASP A 278 27.28 19.13 19.28
CA ASP A 278 27.57 18.53 20.59
C ASP A 278 29.08 18.36 20.81
N GLY A 279 29.66 19.21 21.67
CA GLY A 279 31.08 19.15 22.05
C GLY A 279 32.08 19.74 21.04
N LYS A 280 33.25 19.09 20.86
CA LYS A 280 34.36 19.56 20.00
C LYS A 280 34.16 19.25 18.51
N HIS A 281 33.23 18.36 18.18
CA HIS A 281 32.87 17.95 16.83
C HIS A 281 31.43 18.33 16.54
N ILE A 282 31.10 18.58 15.27
CA ILE A 282 29.72 18.72 14.81
C ILE A 282 29.26 17.34 14.37
N LYS A 283 28.13 16.87 14.89
CA LYS A 283 27.50 15.64 14.43
C LYS A 283 26.50 16.01 13.34
N ILE A 284 26.57 15.32 12.20
CA ILE A 284 25.58 15.42 11.15
C ILE A 284 24.89 14.07 10.95
N VAL A 285 23.57 14.08 10.79
CA VAL A 285 22.77 12.86 10.61
C VAL A 285 22.05 12.95 9.28
N PHE A 286 22.19 11.95 8.42
CA PHE A 286 21.56 11.95 7.10
C PHE A 286 20.11 11.45 7.19
N GLN A 287 19.17 12.23 6.65
CA GLN A 287 17.72 11.96 6.60
C GLN A 287 17.07 11.55 7.94
N GLY A 288 17.70 11.93 9.07
CA GLY A 288 17.20 11.61 10.41
C GLY A 288 17.37 10.16 10.84
N ASP A 289 18.16 9.36 10.12
CA ASP A 289 18.50 7.99 10.52
C ASP A 289 19.83 7.98 11.29
N ASP A 290 19.76 7.66 12.58
CA ASP A 290 20.90 7.65 13.49
C ASP A 290 22.03 6.70 13.05
N ARG A 291 21.73 5.70 12.21
CA ARG A 291 22.74 4.80 11.61
C ARG A 291 23.73 5.57 10.74
N TYR A 292 23.31 6.69 10.17
CA TYR A 292 24.10 7.53 9.25
C TYR A 292 24.55 8.83 9.94
N THR A 293 25.20 8.69 11.09
CA THR A 293 25.78 9.79 11.86
C THR A 293 27.26 9.96 11.55
N PHE A 294 27.67 11.18 11.18
CA PHE A 294 29.06 11.52 10.87
C PHE A 294 29.55 12.69 11.74
N ALA A 295 30.84 12.68 12.07
CA ALA A 295 31.48 13.74 12.84
C ALA A 295 32.33 14.64 11.94
N LEU A 296 32.00 15.93 11.90
CA LEU A 296 32.79 16.97 11.26
C LEU A 296 33.59 17.77 12.30
N PRO A 297 34.83 18.20 12.00
CA PRO A 297 35.59 19.07 12.89
C PRO A 297 35.01 20.49 12.94
N LYS A 298 34.95 21.11 14.14
CA LYS A 298 34.50 22.51 14.33
C LYS A 298 35.44 23.54 13.72
N SER A 299 36.75 23.25 13.74
CA SER A 299 37.76 24.00 13.00
C SER A 299 38.79 23.02 12.43
N GLY A 300 38.92 23.02 11.10
CA GLY A 300 39.95 22.25 10.41
C GLY A 300 41.17 23.14 10.15
N SER A 301 42.30 22.87 10.80
CA SER A 301 43.59 23.46 10.39
C SER A 301 44.06 22.89 9.04
N ASP A 302 43.56 21.72 8.66
CA ASP A 302 43.90 21.03 7.41
C ASP A 302 42.82 21.26 6.33
N ARG A 303 43.22 21.89 5.24
CA ARG A 303 42.40 22.14 4.04
C ARG A 303 41.83 20.85 3.44
N ARG A 304 42.44 19.69 3.72
CA ARG A 304 41.99 18.37 3.26
C ARG A 304 40.95 17.71 4.16
N GLY A 305 40.73 18.22 5.39
CA GLY A 305 39.81 17.60 6.36
C GLY A 305 38.38 17.47 5.85
N GLY A 306 37.85 18.51 5.20
CA GLY A 306 36.49 18.46 4.61
C GLY A 306 36.37 17.53 3.41
N LEU A 307 37.42 17.43 2.57
CA LEU A 307 37.45 16.50 1.44
C LEU A 307 37.53 15.04 1.89
N ASN A 308 38.27 14.76 2.95
CA ASN A 308 38.33 13.43 3.55
C ASN A 308 36.97 13.05 4.14
N ALA A 309 36.35 13.95 4.91
CA ALA A 309 35.00 13.72 5.44
C ALA A 309 33.96 13.50 4.33
N ALA A 310 33.99 14.28 3.25
CA ALA A 310 33.10 14.08 2.10
C ALA A 310 33.32 12.71 1.42
N THR A 311 34.57 12.23 1.40
CA THR A 311 34.92 10.93 0.82
C THR A 311 34.44 9.79 1.72
N ASP A 312 34.61 9.92 3.03
CA ASP A 312 34.17 8.92 4.00
C ASP A 312 32.65 8.80 4.04
N ILE A 313 31.95 9.94 4.08
CA ILE A 313 30.48 10.00 3.97
C ILE A 313 30.03 9.40 2.63
N GLY A 314 30.70 9.80 1.54
CA GLY A 314 30.38 9.30 0.21
C GLY A 314 30.50 7.80 0.11
N ARG A 315 31.52 7.19 0.70
CA ARG A 315 31.72 5.73 0.71
C ARG A 315 30.67 4.98 1.53
N LEU A 316 30.16 5.60 2.59
CA LEU A 316 29.22 4.97 3.51
C LEU A 316 27.75 5.14 3.07
N LEU A 317 27.45 6.15 2.24
CA LEU A 317 26.08 6.46 1.80
C LEU A 317 25.82 6.23 0.30
N PHE A 318 26.81 6.41 -0.58
CA PHE A 318 26.61 6.50 -2.03
C PHE A 318 27.47 5.56 -2.84
#